data_AF-A0A8J7JN51-F1
#
_entry.id   AF-A0A8J7JN51-F1
#
_cell.length_a   1.000
_cell.length_b   1.000
_cell.length_c   1.000
_cell.angle_alpha   90.00
_cell.angle_beta   90.00
_cell.angle_gamma   90.00
#
_symmetry.space_group_name_H-M   'P 1'
#
loop_
_entity.id
_entity.type
_entity.pdbx_description
1 polymer ?
#
loop_
_entity_poly.entity_id
_entity_poly.type
_entity_poly.pdbx_seq_one_letter_code
_entity_poly.pdbx_strand_id
1 'polypeptide(L)'
;MAVSATPEFNSVEHLQACVRRWYNREVRNYFRDLNIDDNWSPNLNVPRENLARACLHLDTDNLATTHLRLELFNEIRGQAHRVPYYGIPVTSFQESRKFQPQIKLFFQEDLEDVDPDYCPIAGEIGFRLMGSASITKAQAATLANRVKLAFGNGGSGYIWRRGKDMATYNDWKKGYALQILTRSKSEARELIGKVLDVQNHNPNWANMNYSENEEPMEAYPTIPDRDTIYGELRRLPRKRPIANVRFQYALLHIHGVAAPIVLYDRSYTYAVALAT
;
A
#
# COMPACT_ATOMS: atom_id res chain seq x y z
N MET A 1 -42.88 27.82 55.35
CA MET A 1 -42.06 26.78 54.69
C MET A 1 -42.54 26.68 53.26
N ALA A 2 -41.70 27.01 52.28
CA ALA A 2 -41.98 26.77 50.87
C ALA A 2 -40.78 26.01 50.30
N VAL A 3 -40.98 24.73 50.00
CA VAL A 3 -40.00 23.90 49.30
C VAL A 3 -40.29 24.07 47.82
N SER A 4 -39.44 24.79 47.09
CA SER A 4 -39.48 24.79 45.63
C SER A 4 -38.88 23.48 45.13
N ALA A 5 -39.72 22.59 44.60
CA ALA A 5 -39.26 21.38 43.95
C ALA A 5 -38.66 21.75 42.58
N THR A 6 -37.33 21.66 42.46
CA THR A 6 -36.68 21.55 41.15
C THR A 6 -37.11 20.22 40.53
N PRO A 7 -37.57 20.19 39.26
CA PRO A 7 -37.95 18.94 38.61
C PRO A 7 -36.73 18.01 38.56
N GLU A 8 -36.88 16.80 39.09
CA GLU A 8 -35.83 15.78 39.07
C GLU A 8 -35.44 15.46 37.61
N PHE A 9 -34.14 15.39 37.35
CA PHE A 9 -33.61 15.09 36.03
C PHE A 9 -33.96 13.66 35.63
N ASN A 10 -34.80 13.51 34.60
CA ASN A 10 -35.10 12.23 33.97
C ASN A 10 -34.27 12.08 32.69
N SER A 11 -33.31 11.15 32.72
CA SER A 11 -32.37 10.90 31.61
C SER A 11 -33.06 10.43 30.33
N VAL A 12 -34.17 9.71 30.44
CA VAL A 12 -34.94 9.18 29.30
C VAL A 12 -35.68 10.31 28.59
N GLU A 13 -36.41 11.12 29.35
CA GLU A 13 -37.13 12.29 28.82
C GLU A 13 -36.17 13.30 28.19
N HIS A 14 -35.02 13.52 28.83
CA HIS A 14 -33.98 14.37 28.28
C HIS A 14 -33.45 13.86 26.92
N LEU A 15 -33.20 12.56 26.80
CA LEU A 15 -32.73 11.93 25.56
C LEU A 15 -33.81 12.02 24.46
N GLN A 16 -35.06 11.68 24.76
CA GLN A 16 -36.16 11.75 23.79
C GLN A 16 -36.39 13.18 23.31
N ALA A 17 -36.33 14.18 24.19
CA ALA A 17 -36.43 15.59 23.81
C ALA A 17 -35.29 16.03 22.89
N CYS A 18 -34.05 15.62 23.18
CA CYS A 18 -32.88 15.89 22.32
C CYS A 18 -33.02 15.23 20.94
N VAL A 19 -33.41 13.96 20.91
CA VAL A 19 -33.68 13.21 19.67
C VAL A 19 -34.79 13.89 18.88
N ARG A 20 -35.91 14.27 19.50
CA ARG A 20 -37.02 14.94 18.82
C ARG A 20 -36.58 16.22 18.11
N ARG A 21 -35.86 17.09 18.82
CA ARG A 21 -35.40 18.38 18.28
C ARG A 21 -34.47 18.20 17.09
N TRP A 22 -33.49 17.31 17.21
CA TRP A 22 -32.51 17.10 16.15
C TRP A 22 -33.10 16.32 14.98
N TYR A 23 -33.76 15.20 15.26
CA TYR A 23 -34.24 14.27 14.25
C TYR A 23 -35.42 14.82 13.45
N ASN A 24 -36.39 15.47 14.10
CA ASN A 24 -37.52 16.05 13.37
C ASN A 24 -37.06 17.19 12.45
N ARG A 25 -35.97 17.90 12.78
CA ARG A 25 -35.38 18.88 11.86
C ARG A 25 -34.89 18.19 10.59
N GLU A 26 -34.18 17.08 10.70
CA GLU A 26 -33.70 16.31 9.54
C GLU A 26 -34.85 15.70 8.73
N VAL A 27 -35.88 15.17 9.39
CA VAL A 27 -37.10 14.66 8.73
C VAL A 27 -37.80 15.79 7.96
N ARG A 28 -38.01 16.96 8.58
CA ARG A 28 -38.60 18.14 7.91
C ARG A 28 -37.77 18.60 6.72
N ASN A 29 -36.44 18.58 6.83
CA ASN A 29 -35.55 18.91 5.71
C ASN A 29 -35.67 17.93 4.54
N TYR A 30 -35.76 16.62 4.84
CA TYR A 30 -35.92 15.58 3.82
C TYR A 30 -37.28 15.66 3.12
N PHE A 31 -38.35 15.95 3.87
CA PHE A 31 -39.71 16.15 3.38
C PHE A 31 -40.08 17.64 3.21
N ARG A 32 -39.11 18.49 2.84
CA ARG A 32 -39.32 19.95 2.74
C ARG A 32 -40.45 20.33 1.79
N ASP A 33 -40.74 19.48 0.80
CA ASP A 33 -41.81 19.65 -0.16
C ASP A 33 -43.22 19.63 0.47
N LEU A 34 -43.35 19.02 1.65
CA LEU A 34 -44.63 18.91 2.38
C LEU A 34 -44.92 20.10 3.30
N ASN A 35 -43.97 21.05 3.45
CA ASN A 35 -44.10 22.23 4.32
C ASN A 35 -44.61 21.91 5.73
N ILE A 36 -44.01 20.91 6.37
CA ILE A 36 -44.42 20.41 7.69
C ILE A 36 -44.15 21.46 8.78
N ASP A 37 -45.23 22.02 9.32
CA ASP A 37 -45.23 22.92 10.48
C ASP A 37 -45.91 22.29 11.71
N ASP A 38 -46.13 23.08 12.76
CA ASP A 38 -46.74 22.58 14.01
C ASP A 38 -48.27 22.31 13.89
N ASN A 39 -48.92 22.82 12.84
CA ASN A 39 -50.35 22.62 12.55
C ASN A 39 -50.57 21.61 11.41
N TRP A 40 -49.51 20.95 10.95
CA TRP A 40 -49.56 20.06 9.80
C TRP A 40 -50.40 18.81 10.10
N SER A 41 -51.46 18.62 9.31
CA SER A 41 -52.33 17.44 9.36
C SER A 41 -52.10 16.56 8.12
N PRO A 42 -51.39 15.44 8.23
CA PRO A 42 -51.08 14.58 7.09
C PRO A 42 -52.32 13.87 6.54
N ASN A 43 -52.43 13.79 5.21
CA ASN A 43 -53.35 12.88 4.55
C ASN A 43 -52.73 11.49 4.47
N LEU A 44 -53.22 10.56 5.29
CA LEU A 44 -52.71 9.19 5.37
C LEU A 44 -52.93 8.36 4.08
N ASN A 45 -53.76 8.85 3.16
CA ASN A 45 -53.97 8.22 1.85
C ASN A 45 -52.87 8.60 0.83
N VAL A 46 -52.07 9.63 1.13
CA VAL A 46 -50.92 10.03 0.30
C VAL A 46 -49.68 9.33 0.84
N PRO A 47 -49.04 8.41 0.09
CA PRO A 47 -47.93 7.61 0.61
C PRO A 47 -46.77 8.43 1.18
N ARG A 48 -46.46 9.58 0.57
CA ARG A 48 -45.37 10.46 0.99
C ARG A 48 -45.65 11.18 2.31
N GLU A 49 -46.87 11.69 2.49
CA GLU A 49 -47.30 12.33 3.73
C GLU A 49 -47.44 11.30 4.87
N ASN A 50 -47.94 10.10 4.56
CA ASN A 50 -47.98 8.99 5.50
C ASN A 50 -46.56 8.60 5.97
N LEU A 51 -45.61 8.49 5.04
CA LEU A 51 -44.22 8.19 5.35
C LEU A 51 -43.55 9.27 6.21
N ALA A 52 -43.78 10.55 5.88
CA ALA A 52 -43.28 11.67 6.68
C ALA A 52 -43.86 11.63 8.11
N ARG A 53 -45.16 11.33 8.25
CA ARG A 53 -45.81 11.19 9.55
C ARG A 53 -45.28 10.00 10.36
N ALA A 54 -44.93 8.91 9.70
CA ALA A 54 -44.30 7.75 10.32
C ALA A 54 -42.88 8.07 10.82
N CYS A 55 -42.16 8.99 10.18
CA CYS A 55 -40.80 9.38 10.59
C CYS A 55 -40.75 10.45 11.70
N LEU A 56 -41.81 11.26 11.86
CA LEU A 56 -41.85 12.34 12.87
C LEU A 56 -42.08 11.81 14.29
N HIS A 57 -41.19 12.19 15.19
CA HIS A 57 -41.25 11.84 16.61
C HIS A 57 -42.15 12.81 17.39
N LEU A 58 -43.01 12.26 18.26
CA LEU A 58 -43.97 12.99 19.09
C LEU A 58 -43.57 12.96 20.57
N ASP A 59 -44.08 13.94 21.34
CA ASP A 59 -43.98 13.95 22.81
C ASP A 59 -44.61 12.71 23.48
N THR A 60 -45.61 12.10 22.85
CA THR A 60 -46.33 10.94 23.39
C THR A 60 -45.71 9.58 23.03
N ASP A 61 -44.63 9.57 22.24
CA ASP A 61 -44.00 8.33 21.80
C ASP A 61 -43.18 7.71 22.95
N ASN A 62 -43.36 6.41 23.18
CA ASN A 62 -42.46 5.65 24.04
C ASN A 62 -41.10 5.40 23.38
N LEU A 63 -40.13 4.87 24.13
CA LEU A 63 -38.78 4.59 23.63
C LEU A 63 -38.73 3.65 22.42
N ALA A 64 -39.57 2.61 22.40
CA ALA A 64 -39.60 1.66 21.28
C ALA A 64 -40.12 2.34 20.01
N THR A 65 -41.18 3.14 20.11
CA THR A 65 -41.70 3.93 19.00
C THR A 65 -40.66 4.94 18.53
N THR A 66 -39.98 5.62 19.45
CA THR A 66 -38.86 6.54 19.14
C THR A 66 -37.80 5.85 18.30
N HIS A 67 -37.38 4.65 18.73
CA HIS A 67 -36.38 3.85 18.04
C HIS A 67 -36.82 3.40 16.64
N LEU A 68 -38.04 2.89 16.50
CA LEU A 68 -38.55 2.45 15.20
C LEU A 68 -38.67 3.61 14.19
N ARG A 69 -39.06 4.81 14.64
CA ARG A 69 -39.10 6.01 13.80
C ARG A 69 -37.70 6.43 13.34
N LEU A 70 -36.71 6.34 14.25
CA LEU A 70 -35.30 6.57 13.93
C LEU A 70 -34.83 5.60 12.85
N GLU A 71 -34.99 4.30 13.06
CA GLU A 71 -34.56 3.27 12.09
C GLU A 71 -35.22 3.45 10.74
N LEU A 72 -36.54 3.69 10.70
CA LEU A 72 -37.29 3.90 9.46
C LEU A 72 -36.72 5.06 8.63
N PHE A 73 -36.48 6.22 9.24
CA PHE A 73 -35.93 7.37 8.52
C PHE A 73 -34.46 7.18 8.11
N ASN A 74 -33.67 6.42 8.89
CA ASN A 74 -32.31 6.05 8.51
C ASN A 74 -32.29 5.11 7.29
N GLU A 75 -33.23 4.17 7.22
CA GLU A 75 -33.38 3.28 6.08
C GLU A 75 -33.77 4.06 4.83
N ILE A 76 -34.77 4.96 4.93
CA ILE A 76 -35.25 5.79 3.81
C ILE A 76 -34.14 6.70 3.27
N ARG A 77 -33.41 7.40 4.14
CA ARG A 77 -32.29 8.26 3.69
C ARG A 77 -31.13 7.42 3.14
N GLY A 78 -30.93 6.22 3.70
CA GLY A 78 -29.86 5.28 3.32
C GLY A 78 -30.10 4.58 1.99
N GLN A 79 -31.35 4.44 1.54
CA GLN A 79 -31.68 3.84 0.24
C GLN A 79 -31.03 4.58 -0.95
N ALA A 80 -30.90 5.90 -0.88
CA ALA A 80 -30.20 6.69 -1.89
C ALA A 80 -28.67 6.43 -1.92
N HIS A 81 -28.13 5.83 -0.86
CA HIS A 81 -26.69 5.57 -0.66
C HIS A 81 -26.39 4.07 -0.49
N ARG A 82 -27.25 3.16 -0.99
CA ARG A 82 -26.91 1.74 -1.14
C ARG A 82 -25.91 1.58 -2.28
N VAL A 83 -24.69 2.06 -2.07
CA VAL A 83 -23.56 1.83 -2.95
C VAL A 83 -23.31 0.32 -2.95
N PRO A 84 -23.25 -0.35 -4.12
CA PRO A 84 -22.91 -1.77 -4.14
C PRO A 84 -21.50 -1.93 -3.57
N TYR A 85 -21.40 -2.54 -2.40
CA TYR A 85 -20.12 -2.90 -1.80
C TYR A 85 -19.49 -4.04 -2.62
N TYR A 86 -18.53 -3.70 -3.47
CA TYR A 86 -17.69 -4.69 -4.14
C TYR A 86 -16.51 -5.04 -3.25
N GLY A 87 -16.68 -6.05 -2.40
CA GLY A 87 -15.61 -6.59 -1.55
C GLY A 87 -14.89 -7.73 -2.26
N ILE A 88 -13.60 -7.57 -2.55
CA ILE A 88 -12.73 -8.69 -2.90
C ILE A 88 -12.23 -9.31 -1.58
N PRO A 89 -12.39 -10.62 -1.36
CA PRO A 89 -11.77 -11.27 -0.21
C PRO A 89 -10.28 -10.97 -0.13
N VAL A 90 -9.81 -10.47 1.01
CA VAL A 90 -8.41 -10.08 1.19
C VAL A 90 -7.46 -11.27 0.93
N THR A 91 -7.90 -12.49 1.25
CA THR A 91 -7.17 -13.72 1.00
C THR A 91 -6.91 -13.95 -0.48
N SER A 92 -7.94 -13.89 -1.33
CA SER A 92 -7.79 -14.11 -2.78
C SER A 92 -6.95 -13.00 -3.43
N PHE A 93 -7.09 -11.75 -2.98
CA PHE A 93 -6.23 -10.66 -3.44
C PHE A 93 -4.76 -10.89 -3.04
N GLN A 94 -4.50 -11.33 -1.81
CA GLN A 94 -3.13 -11.60 -1.34
C GLN A 94 -2.51 -12.84 -1.99
N GLU A 95 -3.26 -13.90 -2.23
CA GLU A 95 -2.81 -15.10 -2.95
C GLU A 95 -2.37 -14.80 -4.37
N SER A 96 -3.07 -13.88 -5.05
CA SER A 96 -2.74 -13.50 -6.42
C SER A 96 -1.33 -12.90 -6.56
N ARG A 97 -0.76 -12.33 -5.49
CA ARG A 97 0.53 -11.64 -5.55
C ARG A 97 1.40 -11.84 -4.32
N LYS A 98 0.92 -11.47 -3.12
CA LYS A 98 1.69 -11.42 -1.87
C LYS A 98 2.34 -12.77 -1.51
N PHE A 99 1.65 -13.88 -1.76
CA PHE A 99 2.13 -15.22 -1.42
C PHE A 99 2.89 -15.93 -2.55
N GLN A 100 3.03 -15.31 -3.72
CA GLN A 100 3.85 -15.86 -4.80
C GLN A 100 5.34 -15.81 -4.43
N PRO A 101 6.14 -16.82 -4.83
CA PRO A 101 7.57 -16.83 -4.56
C PRO A 101 8.28 -15.58 -5.10
N GLN A 102 9.29 -15.12 -4.38
CA GLN A 102 10.05 -13.91 -4.71
C GLN A 102 11.54 -14.21 -4.79
N ILE A 103 12.17 -13.78 -5.87
CA ILE A 103 13.63 -13.77 -5.98
C ILE A 103 14.11 -12.37 -5.58
N LYS A 104 15.15 -12.33 -4.73
CA LYS A 104 15.87 -11.13 -4.35
C LYS A 104 17.33 -11.27 -4.72
N LEU A 105 17.82 -10.31 -5.50
CA LEU A 105 19.22 -10.18 -5.89
C LEU A 105 19.84 -9.10 -5.01
N PHE A 106 20.92 -9.44 -4.31
CA PHE A 106 21.64 -8.52 -3.45
C PHE A 106 22.94 -8.06 -4.11
N PHE A 107 23.22 -6.77 -3.99
CA PHE A 107 24.41 -6.12 -4.51
C PHE A 107 25.02 -5.26 -3.41
N GLN A 108 26.34 -5.21 -3.36
CA GLN A 108 27.07 -4.39 -2.39
C GLN A 108 28.33 -3.82 -3.03
N GLU A 109 28.64 -2.58 -2.69
CA GLU A 109 29.90 -1.93 -3.01
C GLU A 109 31.08 -2.69 -2.43
N ASP A 110 32.16 -2.82 -3.21
CA ASP A 110 33.38 -3.48 -2.76
C ASP A 110 34.04 -2.59 -1.70
N LEU A 111 34.53 -3.18 -0.60
CA LEU A 111 35.08 -2.42 0.54
C LEU A 111 36.24 -1.50 0.16
N GLU A 112 36.98 -1.83 -0.89
CA GLU A 112 38.10 -1.05 -1.43
C GLU A 112 37.65 0.26 -2.10
N ASP A 113 36.41 0.30 -2.62
CA ASP A 113 35.83 1.46 -3.31
C ASP A 113 35.05 2.37 -2.35
N VAL A 114 34.89 1.96 -1.09
CA VAL A 114 34.11 2.72 -0.09
C VAL A 114 34.94 3.90 0.43
N ASP A 115 34.36 5.09 0.33
CA ASP A 115 34.93 6.30 0.94
C ASP A 115 35.16 6.09 2.45
N PRO A 116 36.33 6.46 3.02
CA PRO A 116 36.69 6.18 4.41
C PRO A 116 35.69 6.62 5.48
N ASP A 117 34.93 7.67 5.20
CA ASP A 117 33.94 8.26 6.11
C ASP A 117 32.54 7.62 6.00
N TYR A 118 32.36 6.60 5.15
CA TYR A 118 31.05 6.07 4.80
C TYR A 118 30.97 4.55 4.90
N CYS A 119 29.73 4.06 5.04
CA CYS A 119 29.43 2.63 4.96
C CYS A 119 29.21 2.20 3.50
N PRO A 120 29.49 0.93 3.17
CA PRO A 120 29.28 0.39 1.84
C PRO A 120 27.82 0.52 1.39
N ILE A 121 27.63 0.91 0.14
CA ILE A 121 26.29 1.04 -0.42
C ILE A 121 25.78 -0.32 -0.90
N ALA A 122 24.56 -0.67 -0.49
CA ALA A 122 23.88 -1.90 -0.92
C ALA A 122 22.71 -1.59 -1.86
N GLY A 123 22.45 -2.50 -2.79
CA GLY A 123 21.32 -2.48 -3.71
C GLY A 123 20.58 -3.82 -3.68
N GLU A 124 19.25 -3.78 -3.73
CA GLU A 124 18.41 -4.97 -3.83
C GLU A 124 17.50 -4.86 -5.05
N ILE A 125 17.40 -5.94 -5.82
CA ILE A 125 16.43 -6.06 -6.91
C ILE A 125 15.56 -7.29 -6.64
N GLY A 126 14.26 -7.06 -6.48
CA GLY A 126 13.29 -8.12 -6.18
C GLY A 126 12.24 -8.27 -7.28
N PHE A 127 11.91 -9.51 -7.63
CA PHE A 127 10.78 -9.81 -8.52
C PHE A 127 10.08 -11.10 -8.12
N ARG A 128 8.80 -11.24 -8.50
CA ARG A 128 7.96 -12.39 -8.14
C ARG A 128 7.85 -13.38 -9.30
N LEU A 129 7.69 -14.65 -8.95
CA LEU A 129 7.42 -15.76 -9.87
C LEU A 129 5.91 -16.00 -9.91
N MET A 130 5.22 -15.36 -10.86
CA MET A 130 3.75 -15.44 -10.96
C MET A 130 3.32 -16.81 -11.48
N GLY A 131 2.21 -17.34 -10.96
CA GLY A 131 1.66 -18.65 -11.37
C GLY A 131 2.48 -19.85 -10.91
N SER A 132 3.47 -19.64 -10.03
CA SER A 132 4.43 -20.67 -9.59
C SER A 132 4.42 -20.85 -8.07
N ALA A 133 3.23 -20.81 -7.44
CA ALA A 133 3.06 -20.96 -5.99
C ALA A 133 3.74 -22.23 -5.42
N SER A 134 3.91 -23.26 -6.25
CA SER A 134 4.53 -24.55 -5.91
C SER A 134 5.85 -24.76 -6.65
N ILE A 135 6.81 -23.84 -6.50
CA ILE A 135 8.14 -23.99 -7.11
C ILE A 135 8.85 -25.24 -6.57
N THR A 136 9.28 -26.12 -7.48
CA THR A 136 10.02 -27.35 -7.15
C THR A 136 11.52 -27.09 -6.99
N LYS A 137 12.23 -28.01 -6.32
CA LYS A 137 13.70 -27.95 -6.21
C LYS A 137 14.40 -27.88 -7.58
N ALA A 138 13.91 -28.64 -8.56
CA ALA A 138 14.47 -28.65 -9.92
C ALA A 138 14.31 -27.29 -10.63
N GLN A 139 13.14 -26.65 -10.48
CA GLN A 139 12.91 -25.30 -11.00
C GLN A 139 13.79 -24.27 -10.28
N ALA A 140 13.94 -24.36 -8.97
CA ALA A 140 14.84 -23.49 -8.20
C ALA A 140 16.30 -23.64 -8.66
N ALA A 141 16.77 -24.88 -8.92
CA ALA A 141 18.11 -25.12 -9.45
C ALA A 141 18.30 -24.54 -10.88
N THR A 142 17.26 -24.60 -11.71
CA THR A 142 17.29 -23.98 -13.05
C THR A 142 17.39 -22.46 -12.94
N LEU A 143 16.60 -21.85 -12.04
CA LEU A 143 16.68 -20.42 -11.77
C LEU A 143 18.03 -20.01 -11.21
N ALA A 144 18.60 -20.80 -10.31
CA ALA A 144 19.95 -20.59 -9.77
C ALA A 144 21.01 -20.53 -10.88
N ASN A 145 20.98 -21.48 -11.81
CA ASN A 145 21.90 -21.49 -12.96
C ASN A 145 21.71 -20.27 -13.86
N ARG A 146 20.48 -19.82 -14.09
CA ARG A 146 20.21 -18.61 -14.88
C ARG A 146 20.68 -17.34 -14.18
N VAL A 147 20.48 -17.23 -12.86
CA VAL A 147 21.03 -16.13 -12.06
C VAL A 147 22.56 -16.14 -12.15
N LYS A 148 23.21 -17.30 -12.00
CA LYS A 148 24.65 -17.43 -12.16
C LYS A 148 25.13 -16.99 -13.55
N LEU A 149 24.42 -17.37 -14.61
CA LEU A 149 24.76 -16.97 -15.98
C LEU A 149 24.60 -15.46 -16.19
N ALA A 150 23.51 -14.88 -15.69
CA ALA A 150 23.19 -13.46 -15.89
C ALA A 150 24.04 -12.52 -15.03
N PHE A 151 24.29 -12.89 -13.77
CA PHE A 151 24.88 -12.02 -12.74
C PHE A 151 26.19 -12.54 -12.13
N GLY A 152 26.55 -13.80 -12.32
CA GLY A 152 27.78 -14.37 -11.77
C GLY A 152 29.06 -13.90 -12.47
N ASN A 153 28.98 -13.52 -13.76
CA ASN A 153 30.07 -12.96 -14.56
C ASN A 153 31.42 -13.71 -14.38
N GLY A 154 31.40 -15.03 -14.58
CA GLY A 154 32.60 -15.88 -14.43
C GLY A 154 33.18 -15.91 -13.01
N GLY A 155 32.38 -15.59 -11.99
CA GLY A 155 32.82 -15.50 -10.60
C GLY A 155 33.25 -14.09 -10.19
N SER A 156 33.31 -13.10 -11.09
CA SER A 156 33.62 -11.70 -10.75
C SER A 156 32.40 -10.85 -10.38
N GLY A 157 31.19 -11.32 -10.71
CA GLY A 157 29.94 -10.67 -10.33
C GLY A 157 29.60 -9.51 -11.26
N TYR A 158 28.30 -9.32 -11.51
CA TYR A 158 27.83 -8.19 -12.31
C TYR A 158 27.94 -6.89 -11.51
N ILE A 159 28.44 -5.84 -12.16
CA ILE A 159 28.57 -4.52 -11.56
C ILE A 159 27.36 -3.68 -11.98
N TRP A 160 26.53 -3.33 -11.02
CA TRP A 160 25.47 -2.37 -11.18
C TRP A 160 25.98 -0.97 -10.82
N ARG A 161 26.04 -0.10 -11.82
CA ARG A 161 26.40 1.31 -11.66
C ARG A 161 25.19 2.10 -11.17
N ARG A 162 25.08 2.27 -9.86
CA ARG A 162 24.03 3.11 -9.28
C ARG A 162 24.31 4.57 -9.58
N GLY A 163 23.24 5.29 -9.89
CA GLY A 163 23.25 6.72 -10.14
C GLY A 163 22.05 7.41 -9.53
N LYS A 164 21.80 8.64 -9.97
CA LYS A 164 20.73 9.50 -9.45
C LYS A 164 19.43 9.34 -10.22
N ASP A 165 19.49 8.85 -11.44
CA ASP A 165 18.33 8.67 -12.31
C ASP A 165 17.57 7.41 -11.90
N MET A 166 16.26 7.43 -12.09
CA MET A 166 15.39 6.33 -11.71
C MET A 166 14.72 5.73 -12.95
N ALA A 167 14.99 4.45 -13.18
CA ALA A 167 14.22 3.63 -14.10
C ALA A 167 13.20 2.80 -13.33
N THR A 168 11.96 2.79 -13.80
CA THR A 168 10.92 1.90 -13.26
C THR A 168 10.41 0.97 -14.34
N TYR A 169 10.21 -0.31 -14.02
CA TYR A 169 9.64 -1.30 -14.94
C TYR A 169 8.50 -2.06 -14.25
N ASN A 170 7.28 -1.90 -14.76
CA ASN A 170 6.09 -2.47 -14.13
C ASN A 170 5.37 -3.44 -15.07
N ASP A 171 5.48 -4.74 -14.78
CA ASP A 171 4.69 -5.79 -15.43
C ASP A 171 4.09 -6.69 -14.34
N TRP A 172 2.88 -6.31 -13.92
CA TRP A 172 2.15 -6.98 -12.84
C TRP A 172 1.77 -8.42 -13.18
N LYS A 173 1.52 -8.73 -14.46
CA LYS A 173 1.16 -10.08 -14.91
C LYS A 173 2.33 -11.04 -14.77
N LYS A 174 3.55 -10.56 -15.02
CA LYS A 174 4.78 -11.36 -14.87
C LYS A 174 5.48 -11.21 -13.52
N GLY A 175 4.97 -10.34 -12.64
CA GLY A 175 5.47 -10.20 -11.25
C GLY A 175 6.60 -9.18 -11.08
N TYR A 176 6.79 -8.27 -12.05
CA TYR A 176 7.81 -7.24 -12.01
C TYR A 176 7.23 -5.90 -11.56
N ALA A 177 7.87 -5.30 -10.56
CA ALA A 177 7.65 -3.93 -10.13
C ALA A 177 9.01 -3.35 -9.72
N LEU A 178 9.88 -3.17 -10.71
CA LEU A 178 11.28 -2.83 -10.52
C LEU A 178 11.42 -1.31 -10.38
N GLN A 179 12.25 -0.89 -9.42
CA GLN A 179 12.70 0.49 -9.26
C GLN A 179 14.21 0.45 -9.14
N ILE A 180 14.90 0.97 -10.16
CA ILE A 180 16.34 0.80 -10.33
C ILE A 180 16.96 2.18 -10.52
N LEU A 181 17.88 2.50 -9.63
CA LEU A 181 18.71 3.69 -9.73
C LEU A 181 19.90 3.43 -10.65
N THR A 182 20.07 4.22 -11.70
CA THR A 182 21.15 4.06 -12.69
C THR A 182 21.78 5.38 -13.07
N ARG A 183 22.90 5.34 -13.79
CA ARG A 183 23.56 6.56 -14.32
C ARG A 183 23.06 6.97 -15.69
N SER A 184 22.42 6.04 -16.41
CA SER A 184 21.84 6.30 -17.73
C SER A 184 20.68 5.35 -18.03
N LYS A 185 19.90 5.73 -19.04
CA LYS A 185 18.78 4.93 -19.56
C LYS A 185 19.23 3.65 -20.25
N SER A 186 20.40 3.65 -20.91
CA SER A 186 20.94 2.44 -21.58
C SER A 186 21.33 1.38 -20.55
N GLU A 187 22.03 1.76 -19.49
CA GLU A 187 22.40 0.87 -18.38
C GLU A 187 21.15 0.31 -17.68
N ALA A 188 20.11 1.14 -17.49
CA ALA A 188 18.83 0.67 -16.97
C ALA A 188 18.19 -0.41 -17.85
N ARG A 189 18.17 -0.20 -19.17
CA ARG A 189 17.63 -1.20 -20.11
C ARG A 189 18.41 -2.50 -20.06
N GLU A 190 19.73 -2.44 -19.99
CA GLU A 190 20.58 -3.62 -19.90
C GLU A 190 20.30 -4.41 -18.61
N LEU A 191 20.28 -3.73 -17.45
CA LEU A 191 20.03 -4.36 -16.16
C LEU A 191 18.62 -4.95 -16.06
N ILE A 192 17.60 -4.21 -16.50
CA ILE A 192 16.23 -4.74 -16.58
C ILE A 192 16.17 -5.95 -17.49
N GLY A 193 16.84 -5.90 -18.66
CA GLY A 193 16.96 -7.02 -19.58
C GLY A 193 17.52 -8.27 -18.91
N LYS A 194 18.64 -8.14 -18.21
CA LYS A 194 19.27 -9.25 -17.45
C LYS A 194 18.35 -9.81 -16.36
N VAL A 195 17.63 -8.96 -15.63
CA VAL A 195 16.68 -9.39 -14.59
C VAL A 195 15.54 -10.20 -15.20
N LEU A 196 14.99 -9.76 -16.33
CA LEU A 196 13.89 -10.45 -17.01
C LEU A 196 14.37 -11.76 -17.66
N ASP A 197 15.59 -11.79 -18.16
CA ASP A 197 16.22 -12.97 -18.77
C ASP A 197 16.38 -14.14 -17.80
N VAL A 198 16.49 -13.89 -16.49
CA VAL A 198 16.46 -14.96 -15.46
C VAL A 198 15.20 -15.84 -15.59
N GLN A 199 14.07 -15.27 -16.01
CA GLN A 199 12.83 -16.01 -16.28
C GLN A 199 12.59 -16.29 -17.77
N ASN A 200 13.57 -16.02 -18.64
CA ASN A 200 13.45 -16.03 -20.11
C ASN A 200 12.33 -15.11 -20.63
N HIS A 201 12.11 -13.97 -19.97
CA HIS A 201 11.11 -13.01 -20.41
C HIS A 201 11.76 -11.92 -21.27
N ASN A 202 11.11 -11.59 -22.40
CA ASN A 202 11.51 -10.44 -23.21
C ASN A 202 10.97 -9.14 -22.59
N PRO A 203 11.79 -8.08 -22.45
CA PRO A 203 11.34 -6.78 -21.98
C PRO A 203 10.36 -6.13 -22.94
N ASN A 204 9.19 -5.77 -22.44
CA ASN A 204 8.31 -4.80 -23.11
C ASN A 204 8.66 -3.38 -22.65
N TRP A 205 9.38 -2.62 -23.48
CA TRP A 205 9.83 -1.28 -23.13
C TRP A 205 8.70 -0.25 -22.92
N ALA A 206 7.47 -0.55 -23.35
CA ALA A 206 6.31 0.28 -23.02
C ALA A 206 5.99 0.28 -21.52
N ASN A 207 6.44 -0.74 -20.78
CA ASN A 207 6.28 -0.85 -19.33
C ASN A 207 7.40 -0.13 -18.55
N MET A 208 8.37 0.48 -19.25
CA MET A 208 9.50 1.18 -18.66
C MET A 208 9.27 2.68 -18.65
N ASN A 209 9.35 3.30 -17.48
CA ASN A 209 9.49 4.75 -17.34
C ASN A 209 10.91 5.11 -16.90
N TYR A 210 11.35 6.30 -17.27
CA TYR A 210 12.64 6.85 -16.88
C TYR A 210 12.42 8.28 -16.36
N SER A 211 12.95 8.58 -15.18
CA SER A 211 12.84 9.87 -14.54
C SER A 211 14.24 10.35 -14.17
N GLU A 212 14.55 11.54 -14.64
CA GLU A 212 15.76 12.30 -14.33
C GLU A 212 15.36 13.67 -13.77
N ASN A 213 16.27 14.27 -13.01
CA ASN A 213 16.14 15.63 -12.52
C ASN A 213 16.99 16.52 -13.42
N GLU A 214 16.49 17.70 -13.80
CA GLU A 214 17.26 18.68 -14.58
C GLU A 214 18.54 19.12 -13.83
N GLU A 215 18.42 19.28 -12.51
CA GLU A 215 19.53 19.64 -11.60
C GLU A 215 19.75 18.55 -10.55
N PRO A 216 20.37 17.41 -10.92
CA PRO A 216 20.49 16.24 -10.04
C PRO A 216 21.48 16.45 -8.89
N MET A 217 22.39 17.43 -9.01
CA MET A 217 23.33 17.79 -7.95
C MET A 217 22.67 18.60 -6.84
N GLU A 218 21.65 19.41 -7.16
CA GLU A 218 20.88 20.16 -6.17
C GLU A 218 19.80 19.29 -5.52
N ALA A 219 19.10 18.47 -6.33
CA ALA A 219 18.07 17.57 -5.81
C ALA A 219 18.63 16.46 -4.90
N TYR A 220 19.84 15.98 -5.21
CA TYR A 220 20.50 14.89 -4.49
C TYR A 220 21.99 15.20 -4.27
N PRO A 221 22.34 16.14 -3.38
CA PRO A 221 23.73 16.55 -3.19
C PRO A 221 24.59 15.39 -2.68
N THR A 222 25.80 15.26 -3.25
CA THR A 222 26.77 14.22 -2.87
C THR A 222 27.25 14.41 -1.43
N ILE A 223 27.44 15.68 -1.04
CA ILE A 223 27.69 16.09 0.33
C ILE A 223 26.38 16.69 0.85
N PRO A 224 25.64 15.95 1.70
CA PRO A 224 24.35 16.41 2.20
C PRO A 224 24.54 17.51 3.25
N ASP A 225 23.51 18.35 3.37
CA ASP A 225 23.47 19.40 4.38
C ASP A 225 23.52 18.84 5.79
N ARG A 226 23.90 19.71 6.73
CA ARG A 226 23.88 19.40 8.16
C ARG A 226 22.59 19.90 8.77
N ASP A 227 22.01 19.07 9.63
CA ASP A 227 20.83 19.42 10.41
C ASP A 227 21.05 19.09 11.90
N THR A 228 20.33 19.76 12.77
CA THR A 228 20.39 19.50 14.21
C THR A 228 19.52 18.30 14.53
N ILE A 229 20.15 17.14 14.72
CA ILE A 229 19.47 15.90 15.08
C ILE A 229 19.87 15.54 16.49
N TYR A 230 18.88 15.47 17.39
CA TYR A 230 19.11 15.16 18.81
C TYR A 230 20.07 16.15 19.50
N GLY A 231 19.92 17.45 19.23
CA GLY A 231 20.72 18.51 19.86
C GLY A 231 22.15 18.67 19.32
N GLU A 232 22.57 17.81 18.40
CA GLU A 232 23.88 17.88 17.74
C GLU A 232 23.76 18.16 16.25
N LEU A 233 24.67 18.95 15.72
CA LEU A 233 24.77 19.22 14.29
C LEU A 233 25.34 17.97 13.58
N ARG A 234 24.50 17.24 12.85
CA ARG A 234 24.87 15.99 12.15
C ARG A 234 24.65 16.13 10.64
N ARG A 235 25.46 15.46 9.83
CA ARG A 235 25.23 15.38 8.37
C ARG A 235 24.01 14.53 8.10
N LEU A 236 23.11 14.99 7.23
CA LEU A 236 21.96 14.22 6.79
C LEU A 236 22.40 12.98 5.99
N PRO A 237 21.60 11.91 5.92
CA PRO A 237 21.91 10.77 5.08
C PRO A 237 21.97 11.14 3.59
N ARG A 238 22.95 10.58 2.87
CA ARG A 238 23.09 10.76 1.41
C ARG A 238 21.87 10.14 0.69
N LYS A 239 21.16 10.93 -0.11
CA LYS A 239 20.08 10.43 -0.97
C LYS A 239 20.65 10.01 -2.32
N ARG A 240 20.25 8.82 -2.81
CA ARG A 240 20.66 8.27 -4.12
C ARG A 240 22.18 8.38 -4.38
N PRO A 241 23.03 7.85 -3.48
CA PRO A 241 24.47 7.93 -3.66
C PRO A 241 24.89 7.20 -4.94
N ILE A 242 25.87 7.76 -5.64
CA ILE A 242 26.48 7.18 -6.84
C ILE A 242 27.54 6.19 -6.37
N ALA A 243 27.42 4.92 -6.77
CA ALA A 243 28.35 3.87 -6.39
C ALA A 243 28.31 2.74 -7.41
N ASN A 244 29.37 1.94 -7.46
CA ASN A 244 29.38 0.68 -8.20
C ASN A 244 29.09 -0.44 -7.20
N VAL A 245 27.93 -1.08 -7.32
CA VAL A 245 27.56 -2.19 -6.45
C VAL A 245 27.69 -3.50 -7.22
N ARG A 246 28.42 -4.46 -6.64
CA ARG A 246 28.66 -5.77 -7.23
C ARG A 246 27.66 -6.77 -6.72
N PHE A 247 27.10 -7.58 -7.61
CA PHE A 247 26.20 -8.68 -7.24
C PHE A 247 26.90 -9.57 -6.22
N GLN A 248 26.23 -9.96 -5.13
CA GLN A 248 26.79 -10.83 -4.09
C GLN A 248 26.09 -12.19 -4.07
N TYR A 249 24.78 -12.19 -3.87
CA TYR A 249 24.00 -13.42 -3.77
C TYR A 249 22.55 -13.21 -4.20
N ALA A 250 21.86 -14.32 -4.43
CA ALA A 250 20.45 -14.35 -4.77
C ALA A 250 19.70 -15.31 -3.85
N LEU A 251 18.57 -14.84 -3.34
CA LEU A 251 17.70 -15.58 -2.44
C LEU A 251 16.33 -15.80 -3.06
N LEU A 252 15.78 -17.00 -2.88
CA LEU A 252 14.41 -17.35 -3.22
C LEU A 252 13.60 -17.46 -1.93
N HIS A 253 12.63 -16.56 -1.78
CA HIS A 253 11.66 -16.57 -0.69
C HIS A 253 10.37 -17.25 -1.17
N ILE A 254 9.94 -18.28 -0.44
CA ILE A 254 8.70 -19.01 -0.70
C ILE A 254 7.81 -18.84 0.52
N HIS A 255 6.54 -18.50 0.30
CA HIS A 255 5.61 -18.38 1.41
C HIS A 255 5.43 -19.74 2.11
N GLY A 256 5.51 -19.76 3.44
CA GLY A 256 5.47 -20.99 4.25
C GLY A 256 6.82 -21.64 4.52
N VAL A 257 7.91 -21.20 3.87
CA VAL A 257 9.27 -21.66 4.17
C VAL A 257 9.98 -20.59 5.01
N ALA A 258 10.40 -20.95 6.22
CA ALA A 258 10.98 -19.99 7.17
C ALA A 258 12.34 -19.43 6.71
N ALA A 259 13.21 -20.28 6.15
CA ALA A 259 14.51 -19.88 5.65
C ALA A 259 14.47 -19.68 4.12
N PRO A 260 15.03 -18.58 3.58
CA PRO A 260 15.15 -18.43 2.14
C PRO A 260 16.07 -19.50 1.55
N ILE A 261 15.77 -19.91 0.33
CA ILE A 261 16.62 -20.82 -0.43
C ILE A 261 17.68 -19.99 -1.15
N VAL A 262 18.95 -20.27 -0.90
CA VAL A 262 20.06 -19.57 -1.57
C VAL A 262 20.22 -20.12 -2.98
N LEU A 263 19.95 -19.29 -3.99
CA LEU A 263 20.06 -19.68 -5.39
C LEU A 263 21.53 -19.71 -5.82
N TYR A 264 22.24 -18.61 -5.59
CA TYR A 264 23.64 -18.45 -5.97
C TYR A 264 24.29 -17.47 -5.01
N ASP A 265 25.51 -17.76 -4.56
CA ASP A 265 26.28 -16.90 -3.66
C ASP A 265 27.75 -16.87 -4.07
N ARG A 266 28.29 -15.67 -4.31
CA ARG A 266 29.72 -15.45 -4.57
C ARG A 266 30.51 -15.13 -3.29
N SER A 267 29.81 -14.59 -2.30
CA SER A 267 30.41 -13.93 -1.13
C SER A 267 30.83 -14.95 -0.08
N TYR A 268 30.43 -16.21 -0.28
CA TYR A 268 30.58 -17.31 0.68
C TYR A 268 29.93 -17.00 2.04
N THR A 269 28.98 -16.06 2.06
CA THR A 269 28.20 -15.72 3.25
C THR A 269 27.30 -16.89 3.65
N TYR A 270 26.80 -17.63 2.67
CA TYR A 270 25.92 -18.77 2.88
C TYR A 270 26.61 -20.09 2.54
N ALA A 271 26.57 -21.04 3.47
CA ALA A 271 27.24 -22.34 3.34
C ALA A 271 26.57 -23.29 2.33
N VAL A 272 25.32 -23.04 1.92
CA VAL A 272 24.54 -23.94 1.05
C VAL A 272 23.87 -23.14 -0.06
N ALA A 273 24.53 -23.03 -1.22
CA ALA A 273 23.97 -22.45 -2.44
C ALA A 273 23.59 -23.55 -3.46
N LEU A 274 22.50 -23.36 -4.19
CA LEU A 274 22.06 -24.33 -5.21
C LEU A 274 22.95 -24.35 -6.45
N ALA A 275 23.53 -23.21 -6.81
CA ALA A 275 24.57 -23.10 -7.83
C ALA A 275 25.88 -22.64 -7.18
N THR A 276 26.98 -23.28 -7.57
CA THR A 276 28.37 -22.90 -7.25
C THR A 276 29.00 -22.26 -8.46
#